data_AF-A0A952CDB0-F1
#
_entry.id   AF-A0A952CDB0-F1
#
_cell.length_a   1.000
_cell.length_b   1.000
_cell.length_c   1.000
_cell.angle_alpha   90.00
_cell.angle_beta   90.00
_cell.angle_gamma   90.00
#
_symmetry.space_group_name_H-M   'P 1'
#
loop_
_entity.id
_entity.type
_entity.pdbx_description
1 polymer ?
#
loop_
_entity_poly.entity_id
_entity_poly.type
_entity_poly.pdbx_seq_one_letter_code
_entity_poly.pdbx_strand_id
1 'polypeptide(L)'
;KPLFGQVNDICVAAVALPADTVRIVKSIVPDADGESAQWHKYAQQLLAVTIDRLRASGRDTNGWLVFYCCAAEQQEWAELCVNSAASRWFSGGNERAFASVASVISTYITPLSYLAPGAGSEAFSITKFVAECRKTGAVLWLPYRSDTRPAVATLISSVLDIATAAAMSMEVDRSRRLFLVVDELAALGKINSLPDALAQGRKFGLAALAGYQSISQLRNLYGEHTSKTLLACLQSQLVLSTSDFESADALSKDLGQAEVAREERSTSGRIGDSTSHTKREARTVEQTILPSEIQSLPPLQGFLRFAGAFPVARVQVPILELPRKTSPFQPKPDVFSQVERPADPKPQAIEAAVEAEISPLLDDDEAILRALNSAEDREC
;
A
#
# COMPACT_ATOMS: atom_id res chain seq x y z
N LYS A 1 3.03 18.25 -24.33
CA LYS A 1 4.25 17.81 -23.58
C LYS A 1 3.77 17.03 -22.36
N PRO A 2 4.25 15.81 -22.08
CA PRO A 2 3.96 15.20 -20.78
C PRO A 2 4.53 16.12 -19.70
N LEU A 3 3.66 16.66 -18.84
CA LEU A 3 4.06 17.44 -17.67
C LEU A 3 4.67 16.46 -16.67
N PHE A 4 6.00 16.38 -16.65
CA PHE A 4 6.71 15.74 -15.56
C PHE A 4 6.77 16.74 -14.41
N GLY A 5 5.85 16.61 -13.45
CA GLY A 5 5.86 17.36 -12.19
C GLY A 5 6.59 16.57 -11.13
N GLN A 6 7.53 17.20 -10.42
CA GLN A 6 7.99 16.67 -9.14
C GLN A 6 6.99 17.07 -8.07
N VAL A 7 6.57 16.09 -7.28
CA VAL A 7 5.68 16.32 -6.15
C VAL A 7 6.47 16.01 -4.88
N ASN A 8 7.04 17.05 -4.29
CA ASN A 8 7.71 16.97 -2.99
C ASN A 8 6.79 17.41 -1.84
N ASP A 9 5.64 17.99 -2.19
CA ASP A 9 4.64 18.51 -1.28
C ASP A 9 3.51 17.49 -1.09
N ILE A 10 3.84 16.25 -0.73
CA ILE A 10 2.82 15.26 -0.38
C ILE A 10 2.39 15.54 1.06
N CYS A 11 1.11 15.83 1.28
CA CYS A 11 0.55 15.80 2.64
C CYS A 11 0.01 14.38 2.90
N VAL A 12 0.77 13.61 3.68
CA VAL A 12 0.37 12.24 4.04
C VAL A 12 -0.82 12.26 5.01
N ALA A 13 -1.02 13.38 5.72
CA ALA A 13 -2.17 13.64 6.58
C ALA A 13 -3.32 14.39 5.87
N ALA A 14 -3.42 14.34 4.53
CA ALA A 14 -4.53 14.93 3.80
C ALA A 14 -5.84 14.16 4.04
N VAL A 15 -6.47 14.45 5.17
CA VAL A 15 -7.74 13.89 5.63
C VAL A 15 -8.89 14.74 5.08
N ALA A 16 -9.87 14.13 4.42
CA ALA A 16 -11.11 14.81 4.05
C ALA A 16 -12.10 14.76 5.22
N LEU A 17 -12.39 13.56 5.72
CA LEU A 17 -13.31 13.29 6.83
C LEU A 17 -12.60 12.71 8.06
N PRO A 18 -13.09 12.91 9.30
CA PRO A 18 -12.48 12.31 10.50
C PRO A 18 -12.29 10.78 10.43
N ALA A 19 -13.20 10.07 9.74
CA ALA A 19 -13.07 8.62 9.50
C ALA A 19 -11.88 8.26 8.59
N ASP A 20 -11.45 9.16 7.72
CA ASP A 20 -10.27 8.98 6.89
C ASP A 20 -8.97 9.04 7.70
N THR A 21 -8.97 9.75 8.85
CA THR A 21 -7.79 9.84 9.73
C THR A 21 -7.36 8.45 10.20
N VAL A 22 -8.29 7.64 10.70
CA VAL A 22 -7.99 6.28 11.17
C VAL A 22 -7.41 5.43 10.04
N ARG A 23 -7.94 5.57 8.82
CA ARG A 23 -7.45 4.84 7.65
C ARG A 23 -6.04 5.26 7.27
N ILE A 24 -5.78 6.57 7.17
CA ILE A 24 -4.46 7.13 6.85
C ILE A 24 -3.43 6.73 7.90
N VAL A 25 -3.81 6.75 9.18
CA VAL A 25 -2.91 6.37 10.26
C VAL A 25 -2.53 4.89 10.20
N LYS A 26 -3.46 4.00 9.81
CA LYS A 26 -3.10 2.60 9.54
C LYS A 26 -2.15 2.45 8.36
N SER A 27 -2.21 3.34 7.37
CA SER A 27 -1.25 3.37 6.27
C SER A 27 0.14 3.82 6.73
N ILE A 28 0.22 4.74 7.70
CA ILE A 28 1.48 5.23 8.28
C ILE A 28 2.08 4.19 9.24
N VAL A 29 1.30 3.75 10.22
CA VAL A 29 1.67 2.77 11.24
C VAL A 29 0.96 1.46 10.92
N PRO A 30 1.61 0.50 10.23
CA PRO A 30 0.97 -0.71 9.76
C PRO A 30 0.62 -1.67 10.90
N ASP A 31 -0.28 -2.62 10.63
CA ASP A 31 -0.64 -3.62 11.63
C ASP A 31 0.54 -4.58 11.89
N ALA A 32 0.94 -4.72 13.14
CA ALA A 32 1.94 -5.67 13.60
C ALA A 32 1.31 -6.95 14.16
N ASP A 33 2.09 -8.02 14.19
CA ASP A 33 1.73 -9.31 14.75
C ASP A 33 2.42 -9.55 16.12
N GLY A 34 1.91 -10.50 16.90
CA GLY A 34 2.50 -10.90 18.19
C GLY A 34 2.48 -9.81 19.27
N GLU A 35 3.54 -9.75 20.08
CA GLU A 35 3.64 -8.83 21.23
C GLU A 35 3.64 -7.34 20.84
N SER A 36 4.02 -7.02 19.59
CA SER A 36 4.06 -5.64 19.08
C SER A 36 2.70 -5.14 18.59
N ALA A 37 1.74 -6.04 18.35
CA ALA A 37 0.43 -5.71 17.77
C ALA A 37 -0.36 -4.69 18.61
N GLN A 38 -0.32 -4.82 19.94
CA GLN A 38 -1.03 -3.92 20.85
C GLN A 38 -0.42 -2.51 20.83
N TRP A 39 0.91 -2.41 20.80
CA TRP A 39 1.62 -1.13 20.75
C TRP A 39 1.35 -0.36 19.45
N HIS A 40 1.28 -1.07 18.32
CA HIS A 40 0.89 -0.47 17.05
C HIS A 40 -0.55 0.07 17.08
N LYS A 41 -1.50 -0.64 17.67
CA LYS A 41 -2.88 -0.15 17.82
C LYS A 41 -2.96 1.11 18.68
N TYR A 42 -2.19 1.17 19.77
CA TYR A 42 -2.12 2.37 20.60
C TYR A 42 -1.45 3.55 19.87
N ALA A 43 -0.39 3.29 19.12
CA ALA A 43 0.24 4.29 18.26
C ALA A 43 -0.73 4.84 17.21
N GLN A 44 -1.51 3.96 16.57
CA GLN A 44 -2.53 4.35 15.62
C GLN A 44 -3.61 5.24 16.26
N GLN A 45 -4.10 4.89 17.45
CA GLN A 45 -5.12 5.69 18.16
C GLN A 45 -4.60 7.07 18.54
N LEU A 46 -3.41 7.13 19.15
CA LEU A 46 -2.81 8.38 19.60
C LEU A 46 -2.45 9.29 18.41
N LEU A 47 -1.87 8.72 17.34
CA LEU A 47 -1.55 9.46 16.13
C LEU A 47 -2.80 10.00 15.43
N ALA A 48 -3.91 9.25 15.41
CA ALA A 48 -5.16 9.73 14.83
C ALA A 48 -5.69 10.97 15.55
N VAL A 49 -5.77 10.91 16.89
CA VAL A 49 -6.18 12.08 17.70
C VAL A 49 -5.25 13.27 17.49
N THR A 50 -3.95 13.02 17.33
CA THR A 50 -2.95 14.07 17.10
C THR A 50 -3.17 14.76 15.77
N ILE A 51 -3.37 14.00 14.69
CA ILE A 51 -3.66 14.55 13.36
C ILE A 51 -4.95 15.37 13.39
N ASP A 52 -6.01 14.86 14.01
CA ASP A 52 -7.28 15.57 14.11
C ASP A 52 -7.14 16.89 14.88
N ARG A 53 -6.39 16.90 16.00
CA ARG A 53 -6.13 18.10 16.81
C ARG A 53 -5.24 19.13 16.10
N LEU A 54 -4.22 18.67 15.39
CA LEU A 54 -3.38 19.53 14.57
C LEU A 54 -4.19 20.19 13.46
N ARG A 55 -5.07 19.43 12.79
CA ARG A 55 -5.96 19.97 11.78
C ARG A 55 -6.94 21.00 12.36
N ALA A 56 -7.59 20.69 13.47
CA ALA A 56 -8.54 21.61 14.13
C ALA A 56 -7.90 22.92 14.61
N SER A 57 -6.57 22.94 14.81
CA SER A 57 -5.82 24.15 15.19
C SER A 57 -5.15 24.86 14.00
N GLY A 58 -5.42 24.43 12.76
CA GLY A 58 -4.78 25.00 11.55
C GLY A 58 -3.29 24.64 11.40
N ARG A 59 -2.82 23.63 12.14
CA ARG A 59 -1.43 23.14 12.18
C ARG A 59 -1.29 21.84 11.35
N ASP A 60 -1.89 21.79 10.17
CA ASP A 60 -2.08 20.58 9.35
C ASP A 60 -0.90 20.22 8.42
N THR A 61 0.27 20.81 8.64
CA THR A 61 1.46 20.61 7.81
C THR A 61 2.30 19.41 8.26
N ASN A 62 3.06 18.80 7.34
CA ASN A 62 4.04 17.76 7.65
C ASN A 62 5.01 18.18 8.77
N GLY A 63 5.45 19.44 8.78
CA GLY A 63 6.38 19.96 9.79
C GLY A 63 5.80 19.91 11.20
N TRP A 64 4.52 20.27 11.36
CA TRP A 64 3.82 20.19 12.64
C TRP A 64 3.64 18.74 13.11
N LEU A 65 3.28 17.84 12.19
CA LEU A 65 3.15 16.42 12.50
C LEU A 65 4.49 15.81 12.93
N VAL A 66 5.56 16.08 12.20
CA VAL A 66 6.92 15.62 12.53
C VAL A 66 7.39 16.23 13.85
N PHE A 67 7.14 17.51 14.10
CA PHE A 67 7.48 18.15 15.38
C PHE A 67 6.84 17.44 16.57
N TYR A 68 5.51 17.25 16.55
CA TYR A 68 4.83 16.57 17.65
C TYR A 68 5.31 15.12 17.81
N CYS A 69 5.46 14.38 16.71
CA CYS A 69 5.81 12.96 16.75
C CYS A 69 7.28 12.66 17.08
N CYS A 70 8.19 13.60 16.83
CA CYS A 70 9.63 13.33 16.93
C CYS A 70 10.38 14.23 17.92
N ALA A 71 9.83 15.38 18.33
CA ALA A 71 10.53 16.37 19.15
C ALA A 71 9.73 16.92 20.34
N ALA A 72 8.40 17.00 20.24
CA ALA A 72 7.59 17.63 21.28
C ALA A 72 7.65 16.89 22.62
N GLU A 73 7.65 17.65 23.70
CA GLU A 73 7.63 17.13 25.06
C GLU A 73 6.23 16.55 25.41
N GLN A 74 6.20 15.64 26.38
CA GLN A 74 4.93 15.03 26.83
C GLN A 74 3.89 16.07 27.28
N GLN A 75 4.34 17.20 27.83
CA GLN A 75 3.44 18.28 28.22
C GLN A 75 2.74 18.92 27.01
N GLU A 76 3.43 19.13 25.90
CA GLU A 76 2.84 19.70 24.68
C GLU A 76 1.79 18.76 24.09
N TRP A 77 2.04 17.45 24.17
CA TRP A 77 1.07 16.43 23.78
C TRP A 77 -0.17 16.46 24.67
N ALA A 78 0.01 16.61 25.99
CA ALA A 78 -1.10 16.72 26.94
C ALA A 78 -1.95 17.96 26.66
N GLU A 79 -1.32 19.09 26.33
CA GLU A 79 -1.99 20.33 25.94
C GLU A 79 -2.77 20.15 24.62
N LEU A 80 -2.15 19.57 23.59
CA LEU A 80 -2.80 19.32 22.29
C LEU A 80 -3.98 18.36 22.41
N CYS A 81 -3.83 17.31 23.22
CA CYS A 81 -4.81 16.23 23.36
C CYS A 81 -5.84 16.49 24.46
N VAL A 82 -5.89 17.68 25.06
CA VAL A 82 -6.85 17.99 26.12
C VAL A 82 -8.29 17.72 25.66
N ASN A 83 -9.13 17.21 26.58
CA ASN A 83 -10.53 16.84 26.31
C ASN A 83 -10.73 15.91 25.10
N SER A 84 -9.76 15.03 24.80
CA SER A 84 -9.87 14.01 23.74
C SER A 84 -9.87 12.60 24.32
N ALA A 85 -10.14 11.60 23.47
CA ALA A 85 -9.96 10.19 23.84
C ALA A 85 -8.51 9.86 24.24
N ALA A 86 -7.53 10.66 23.81
CA ALA A 86 -6.12 10.48 24.15
C ALA A 86 -5.71 11.13 25.48
N SER A 87 -6.54 11.96 26.13
CA SER A 87 -6.20 12.63 27.39
C SER A 87 -5.71 11.67 28.49
N ARG A 88 -6.24 10.43 28.50
CA ARG A 88 -5.87 9.41 29.49
C ARG A 88 -4.41 8.97 29.39
N TRP A 89 -3.78 9.07 28.23
CA TRP A 89 -2.35 8.77 28.06
C TRP A 89 -1.46 9.68 28.89
N PHE A 90 -1.95 10.89 29.21
CA PHE A 90 -1.21 11.93 29.94
C PHE A 90 -1.62 12.03 31.41
N SER A 91 -2.47 11.12 31.90
CA SER A 91 -2.76 11.00 33.33
C SER A 91 -1.56 10.40 34.07
N GLY A 92 -1.36 10.78 35.33
CA GLY A 92 -0.20 10.35 36.12
C GLY A 92 -0.04 8.83 36.19
N GLY A 93 1.19 8.34 35.97
CA GLY A 93 1.56 6.92 36.01
C GLY A 93 1.64 6.22 34.65
N ASN A 94 1.30 6.90 33.54
CA ASN A 94 1.33 6.36 32.19
C ASN A 94 2.58 6.75 31.38
N GLU A 95 3.57 7.42 31.98
CA GLU A 95 4.71 8.04 31.28
C GLU A 95 5.53 7.02 30.49
N ARG A 96 5.78 5.83 31.09
CA ARG A 96 6.49 4.74 30.40
C ARG A 96 5.71 4.18 29.22
N ALA A 97 4.39 4.03 29.38
CA ALA A 97 3.54 3.51 28.31
C ALA A 97 3.43 4.50 27.15
N PHE A 98 3.28 5.80 27.46
CA PHE A 98 3.34 6.88 26.47
C PHE A 98 4.68 6.88 25.73
N ALA A 99 5.81 6.80 26.43
CA ALA A 99 7.13 6.78 25.79
C ALA A 99 7.29 5.61 24.80
N SER A 100 6.79 4.42 25.14
CA SER A 100 6.78 3.27 24.23
C SER A 100 5.92 3.53 22.98
N VAL A 101 4.71 4.08 23.15
CA VAL A 101 3.81 4.38 22.04
C VAL A 101 4.39 5.50 21.15
N ALA A 102 4.93 6.56 21.74
CA ALA A 102 5.58 7.65 21.03
C ALA A 102 6.80 7.17 20.23
N SER A 103 7.57 6.20 20.76
CA SER A 103 8.70 5.58 20.04
C SER A 103 8.24 4.84 18.79
N VAL A 104 7.11 4.12 18.86
CA VAL A 104 6.49 3.49 17.69
C VAL A 104 6.09 4.56 16.67
N ILE A 105 5.35 5.61 17.09
CA ILE A 105 4.92 6.69 16.21
C ILE A 105 6.12 7.35 15.50
N SER A 106 7.15 7.73 16.26
CA SER A 106 8.35 8.40 15.75
C SER A 106 9.06 7.57 14.68
N THR A 107 9.12 6.24 14.85
CA THR A 107 9.71 5.32 13.86
C THR A 107 9.03 5.43 12.50
N TYR A 108 7.70 5.56 12.46
CA TYR A 108 6.92 5.62 11.23
C TYR A 108 6.75 7.05 10.68
N ILE A 109 6.86 8.07 11.53
CA ILE A 109 6.73 9.48 11.13
C ILE A 109 8.06 10.09 10.67
N THR A 110 9.20 9.63 11.17
CA THR A 110 10.52 10.18 10.82
C THR A 110 10.74 10.30 9.29
N PRO A 111 10.37 9.31 8.44
CA PRO A 111 10.50 9.44 6.99
C PRO A 111 9.69 10.60 6.36
N LEU A 112 8.66 11.13 7.04
CA LEU A 112 7.93 12.32 6.58
C LEU A 112 8.79 13.58 6.62
N SER A 113 9.87 13.61 7.41
CA SER A 113 10.84 14.72 7.41
C SER A 113 11.54 14.94 6.06
N TYR A 114 11.53 13.93 5.17
CA TYR A 114 12.08 14.06 3.81
C TYR A 114 11.16 14.87 2.87
N LEU A 115 9.87 14.98 3.21
CA LEU A 115 8.88 15.77 2.47
C LEU A 115 9.03 17.26 2.79
N ALA A 116 8.34 18.12 2.04
CA ALA A 116 8.31 19.53 2.37
C ALA A 116 7.58 19.75 3.72
N PRO A 117 8.20 20.45 4.70
CA PRO A 117 7.59 20.66 6.00
C PRO A 117 6.34 21.54 5.93
N GLY A 118 6.25 22.46 4.96
CA GLY A 118 5.08 23.31 4.74
C GLY A 118 3.93 22.65 3.98
N ALA A 119 4.05 21.40 3.55
CA ALA A 119 2.98 20.70 2.85
C ALA A 119 1.85 20.34 3.83
N GLY A 120 0.69 21.00 3.68
CA GLY A 120 -0.56 20.77 4.43
C GLY A 120 -1.73 20.39 3.51
N SER A 121 -2.97 20.71 3.89
CA SER A 121 -4.19 20.36 3.14
C SER A 121 -4.23 20.80 1.67
N GLU A 122 -3.60 21.93 1.34
CA GLU A 122 -3.52 22.47 -0.03
C GLU A 122 -2.41 21.84 -0.90
N ALA A 123 -1.60 20.97 -0.30
CA ALA A 123 -0.52 20.30 -0.99
C ALA A 123 -1.04 19.14 -1.88
N PHE A 124 -0.13 18.41 -2.52
CA PHE A 124 -0.53 17.25 -3.33
C PHE A 124 -1.18 16.18 -2.46
N SER A 125 -2.38 15.78 -2.87
CA SER A 125 -3.17 14.75 -2.22
C SER A 125 -3.20 13.49 -3.08
N ILE A 126 -2.75 12.38 -2.49
CA ILE A 126 -2.78 11.06 -3.11
C ILE A 126 -4.23 10.62 -3.39
N THR A 127 -5.15 10.92 -2.47
CA THR A 127 -6.57 10.57 -2.61
C THR A 127 -7.21 11.32 -3.78
N LYS A 128 -6.98 12.64 -3.89
CA LYS A 128 -7.41 13.45 -5.04
C LYS A 128 -6.78 12.94 -6.35
N PHE A 129 -5.48 12.65 -6.33
CA PHE A 129 -4.79 12.07 -7.49
C PHE A 129 -5.44 10.76 -7.96
N VAL A 130 -5.70 9.81 -7.06
CA VAL A 130 -6.33 8.53 -7.42
C VAL A 130 -7.72 8.73 -8.02
N ALA A 131 -8.51 9.67 -7.51
CA ALA A 131 -9.83 9.99 -8.03
C ALA A 131 -9.79 10.59 -9.46
N GLU A 132 -8.74 11.35 -9.78
CA GLU A 132 -8.66 12.13 -11.03
C GLU A 132 -7.74 11.54 -12.09
N CYS A 133 -6.80 10.66 -11.71
CA CYS A 133 -5.72 10.18 -12.59
C CYS A 133 -6.22 9.55 -13.90
N ARG A 134 -7.42 8.94 -13.90
CA ARG A 134 -8.04 8.41 -15.13
C ARG A 134 -8.42 9.51 -16.12
N LYS A 135 -8.94 10.65 -15.64
CA LYS A 135 -9.36 11.77 -16.49
C LYS A 135 -8.14 12.44 -17.15
N THR A 136 -7.03 12.48 -16.42
CA THR A 136 -5.79 13.13 -16.85
C THR A 136 -4.82 12.19 -17.57
N GLY A 137 -5.00 10.86 -17.43
CA GLY A 137 -4.04 9.87 -17.89
C GLY A 137 -2.71 9.90 -17.14
N ALA A 138 -2.71 10.46 -15.92
CA ALA A 138 -1.51 10.67 -15.13
C ALA A 138 -1.01 9.38 -14.46
N VAL A 139 0.30 9.28 -14.27
CA VAL A 139 0.97 8.15 -13.60
C VAL A 139 1.78 8.70 -12.44
N LEU A 140 1.59 8.12 -11.25
CA LEU A 140 2.39 8.43 -10.07
C LEU A 140 3.61 7.49 -10.04
N TRP A 141 4.81 8.08 -10.03
CA TRP A 141 6.06 7.36 -9.89
C TRP A 141 6.62 7.58 -8.50
N LEU A 142 7.02 6.51 -7.82
CA LEU A 142 7.65 6.55 -6.50
C LEU A 142 9.10 6.04 -6.61
N PRO A 143 10.00 6.81 -7.24
CA PRO A 143 11.39 6.39 -7.41
C PRO A 143 12.12 6.43 -6.07
N TYR A 144 12.97 5.44 -5.85
CA TYR A 144 13.92 5.43 -4.74
C TYR A 144 15.24 4.85 -5.23
N ARG A 145 16.33 5.20 -4.55
CA ARG A 145 17.61 4.56 -4.79
C ARG A 145 17.73 3.32 -3.89
N SER A 146 18.36 2.27 -4.41
CA SER A 146 18.49 1.01 -3.68
C SER A 146 19.25 1.17 -2.35
N ASP A 147 20.20 2.10 -2.28
CA ASP A 147 20.96 2.42 -1.06
C ASP A 147 20.15 3.20 -0.02
N THR A 148 19.16 3.99 -0.44
CA THR A 148 18.27 4.74 0.47
C THR A 148 17.01 3.98 0.85
N ARG A 149 16.77 2.80 0.27
CA ARG A 149 15.53 2.01 0.44
C ARG A 149 15.12 1.85 1.91
N PRO A 150 16.00 1.46 2.86
CA PRO A 150 15.58 1.28 4.26
C PRO A 150 14.99 2.55 4.89
N ALA A 151 15.44 3.74 4.48
CA ALA A 151 14.97 5.01 5.02
C ALA A 151 13.60 5.44 4.46
N VAL A 152 13.28 5.05 3.22
CA VAL A 152 12.06 5.49 2.51
C VAL A 152 11.01 4.40 2.33
N ALA A 153 11.33 3.14 2.64
CA ALA A 153 10.44 1.99 2.44
C ALA A 153 9.08 2.20 3.12
N THR A 154 9.08 2.69 4.36
CA THR A 154 7.87 2.99 5.12
C THR A 154 7.03 4.06 4.44
N LEU A 155 7.65 5.19 4.06
CA LEU A 155 6.96 6.27 3.35
C LEU A 155 6.33 5.77 2.05
N ILE A 156 7.06 5.00 1.25
CA ILE A 156 6.55 4.42 -0.01
C ILE A 156 5.39 3.48 0.28
N SER A 157 5.51 2.58 1.27
CA SER A 157 4.41 1.69 1.63
C SER A 157 3.18 2.45 2.10
N SER A 158 3.33 3.54 2.86
CA SER A 158 2.23 4.39 3.30
C SER A 158 1.56 5.09 2.14
N VAL A 159 2.32 5.64 1.20
CA VAL A 159 1.77 6.28 -0.01
C VAL A 159 0.99 5.27 -0.87
N LEU A 160 1.54 4.08 -1.07
CA LEU A 160 0.87 3.01 -1.81
C LEU A 160 -0.37 2.50 -1.08
N ASP A 161 -0.34 2.40 0.24
CA ASP A 161 -1.47 1.99 1.05
C ASP A 161 -2.61 3.03 1.01
N ILE A 162 -2.28 4.32 1.15
CA ILE A 162 -3.24 5.42 0.99
C ILE A 162 -3.85 5.39 -0.42
N ALA A 163 -3.04 5.21 -1.46
CA ALA A 163 -3.52 5.14 -2.83
C ALA A 163 -4.46 3.94 -3.06
N THR A 164 -4.10 2.79 -2.50
CA THR A 164 -4.88 1.55 -2.57
C THR A 164 -6.21 1.71 -1.84
N ALA A 165 -6.19 2.23 -0.62
CA ALA A 165 -7.36 2.48 0.19
C ALA A 165 -8.29 3.54 -0.42
N ALA A 166 -7.72 4.59 -1.01
CA ALA A 166 -8.48 5.60 -1.76
C ALA A 166 -9.19 4.97 -2.96
N ALA A 167 -8.50 4.11 -3.71
CA ALA A 167 -9.10 3.42 -4.84
C ALA A 167 -10.27 2.52 -4.44
N MET A 168 -10.15 1.85 -3.29
CA MET A 168 -11.20 1.01 -2.70
C MET A 168 -12.40 1.80 -2.16
N SER A 169 -12.26 3.11 -1.98
CA SER A 169 -13.29 3.99 -1.41
C SER A 169 -14.08 4.77 -2.46
N MET A 170 -13.69 4.68 -3.73
CA MET A 170 -14.42 5.32 -4.83
C MET A 170 -15.70 4.56 -5.17
N GLU A 171 -16.60 5.21 -5.91
CA GLU A 171 -17.75 4.51 -6.49
C GLU A 171 -17.33 3.35 -7.40
N VAL A 172 -18.18 2.33 -7.43
CA VAL A 172 -18.05 1.16 -8.29
C VAL A 172 -18.09 1.59 -9.75
N ASP A 173 -17.01 1.34 -10.48
CA ASP A 173 -16.91 1.63 -11.90
C ASP A 173 -16.07 0.55 -12.57
N ARG A 174 -16.75 -0.34 -13.32
CA ARG A 174 -16.10 -1.45 -14.03
C ARG A 174 -15.30 -1.01 -15.26
N SER A 175 -15.54 0.21 -15.75
CA SER A 175 -14.77 0.78 -16.86
C SER A 175 -13.45 1.38 -16.39
N ARG A 176 -13.30 1.64 -15.08
CA ARG A 176 -12.08 2.16 -14.48
C ARG A 176 -10.97 1.12 -14.55
N ARG A 177 -9.75 1.58 -14.84
CA ARG A 177 -8.52 0.77 -14.84
C ARG A 177 -7.44 1.53 -14.09
N LEU A 178 -7.19 1.14 -12.85
CA LEU A 178 -6.11 1.65 -12.01
C LEU A 178 -5.11 0.53 -11.80
N PHE A 179 -3.88 0.74 -12.24
CA PHE A 179 -2.81 -0.22 -12.06
C PHE A 179 -1.97 0.15 -10.85
N LEU A 180 -1.96 -0.73 -9.86
CA LEU A 180 -0.98 -0.72 -8.78
C LEU A 180 0.20 -1.61 -9.21
N VAL A 181 1.34 -1.00 -9.51
CA VAL A 181 2.54 -1.73 -9.94
C VAL A 181 3.59 -1.66 -8.85
N VAL A 182 3.97 -2.82 -8.33
CA VAL A 182 4.99 -2.98 -7.29
C VAL A 182 6.07 -3.90 -7.85
N ASP A 183 7.27 -3.37 -8.02
CA ASP A 183 8.41 -4.09 -8.62
C ASP A 183 8.89 -5.25 -7.74
N GLU A 184 8.99 -5.01 -6.44
CA GLU A 184 9.34 -6.01 -5.43
C GLU A 184 8.50 -5.81 -4.16
N LEU A 185 7.49 -6.65 -3.99
CA LEU A 185 6.52 -6.55 -2.92
C LEU A 185 7.15 -6.76 -1.54
N ALA A 186 8.19 -7.60 -1.43
CA ALA A 186 8.89 -7.83 -0.17
C ALA A 186 9.94 -6.76 0.17
N ALA A 187 10.29 -5.88 -0.79
CA ALA A 187 11.27 -4.83 -0.59
C ALA A 187 10.68 -3.59 0.09
N LEU A 188 9.36 -3.45 0.06
CA LEU A 188 8.62 -2.36 0.68
C LEU A 188 8.09 -2.79 2.05
N GLY A 189 7.70 -1.80 2.87
CA GLY A 189 6.93 -2.07 4.08
C GLY A 189 5.57 -2.70 3.77
N LYS A 190 4.90 -3.22 4.79
CA LYS A 190 3.59 -3.87 4.66
C LYS A 190 2.54 -2.88 4.16
N ILE A 191 1.94 -3.17 2.99
CA ILE A 191 0.78 -2.46 2.45
C ILE A 191 -0.48 -3.14 3.00
N ASN A 192 -1.09 -2.60 4.07
CA ASN A 192 -2.19 -3.27 4.80
C ASN A 192 -3.45 -3.48 3.97
N SER A 193 -3.75 -2.54 3.08
CA SER A 193 -4.94 -2.54 2.22
C SER A 193 -4.78 -3.46 1.01
N LEU A 194 -3.57 -3.97 0.75
CA LEU A 194 -3.29 -4.77 -0.44
C LEU A 194 -4.07 -6.09 -0.50
N PRO A 195 -4.13 -6.92 0.57
CA PRO A 195 -4.90 -8.18 0.53
C PRO A 195 -6.38 -7.95 0.19
N ASP A 196 -7.02 -6.98 0.84
CA ASP A 196 -8.42 -6.62 0.58
C ASP A 196 -8.61 -6.04 -0.82
N ALA A 197 -7.66 -5.22 -1.30
CA ALA A 197 -7.68 -4.66 -2.64
C ALA A 197 -7.55 -5.73 -3.73
N LEU A 198 -6.71 -6.75 -3.53
CA LEU A 198 -6.60 -7.87 -4.46
C LEU A 198 -7.88 -8.73 -4.47
N ALA A 199 -8.50 -8.94 -3.31
CA ALA A 199 -9.70 -9.75 -3.19
C ALA A 199 -10.96 -9.03 -3.74
N GLN A 200 -11.11 -7.73 -3.46
CA GLN A 200 -12.37 -7.00 -3.69
C GLN A 200 -12.23 -5.80 -4.65
N GLY A 201 -11.02 -5.41 -5.04
CA GLY A 201 -10.74 -4.19 -5.80
C GLY A 201 -11.21 -4.20 -7.25
N ARG A 202 -11.53 -5.38 -7.81
CA ARG A 202 -11.99 -5.52 -9.20
C ARG A 202 -13.22 -4.66 -9.51
N LYS A 203 -14.16 -4.53 -8.57
CA LYS A 203 -15.38 -3.71 -8.77
C LYS A 203 -15.08 -2.21 -8.83
N PHE A 204 -13.97 -1.78 -8.24
CA PHE A 204 -13.50 -0.39 -8.27
C PHE A 204 -12.53 -0.09 -9.43
N GLY A 205 -12.23 -1.09 -10.26
CA GLY A 205 -11.33 -0.98 -11.41
C GLY A 205 -9.85 -1.15 -11.07
N LEU A 206 -9.52 -1.65 -9.87
CA LEU A 206 -8.14 -1.89 -9.44
C LEU A 206 -7.60 -3.19 -10.08
N ALA A 207 -6.38 -3.10 -10.60
CA ALA A 207 -5.58 -4.22 -11.07
C ALA A 207 -4.18 -4.09 -10.47
N ALA A 208 -3.61 -5.19 -9.98
CA ALA A 208 -2.28 -5.18 -9.40
C ALA A 208 -1.30 -5.98 -10.27
N LEU A 209 -0.08 -5.49 -10.37
CA LEU A 209 1.08 -6.20 -10.89
C LEU A 209 2.15 -6.14 -9.80
N ALA A 210 2.48 -7.29 -9.21
CA ALA A 210 3.44 -7.38 -8.12
C ALA A 210 4.54 -8.39 -8.48
N GLY A 211 5.80 -7.97 -8.36
CA GLY A 211 6.94 -8.88 -8.38
C GLY A 211 7.32 -9.31 -6.96
N TYR A 212 7.84 -10.53 -6.83
CA TYR A 212 8.46 -11.02 -5.60
C TYR A 212 9.50 -12.09 -5.93
N GLN A 213 10.57 -12.18 -5.12
CA GLN A 213 11.66 -13.14 -5.33
C GLN A 213 11.53 -14.42 -4.50
N SER A 214 10.92 -14.33 -3.31
CA SER A 214 10.82 -15.44 -2.36
C SER A 214 9.50 -15.42 -1.61
N ILE A 215 8.83 -16.58 -1.55
CA ILE A 215 7.61 -16.76 -0.75
C ILE A 215 7.91 -16.59 0.75
N SER A 216 9.08 -17.03 1.21
CA SER A 216 9.49 -16.90 2.61
C SER A 216 9.65 -15.43 3.02
N GLN A 217 10.14 -14.56 2.13
CA GLN A 217 10.17 -13.11 2.38
C GLN A 217 8.76 -12.51 2.51
N LEU A 218 7.82 -12.92 1.64
CA LEU A 218 6.43 -12.49 1.76
C LEU A 218 5.80 -12.94 3.08
N ARG A 219 6.02 -14.20 3.48
CA ARG A 219 5.54 -14.76 4.76
C ARG A 219 6.08 -14.01 5.96
N ASN A 220 7.34 -13.59 5.93
CA ASN A 220 7.92 -12.77 6.99
C ASN A 220 7.26 -11.39 7.09
N LEU A 221 6.85 -10.81 5.96
CA LEU A 221 6.25 -9.46 5.91
C LEU A 221 4.75 -9.45 6.24
N TYR A 222 3.99 -10.39 5.68
CA TYR A 222 2.53 -10.42 5.77
C TYR A 222 1.99 -11.50 6.73
N GLY A 223 2.83 -12.41 7.18
CA GLY A 223 2.44 -13.62 7.91
C GLY A 223 2.02 -14.75 6.97
N GLU A 224 2.03 -15.98 7.50
CA GLU A 224 1.76 -17.20 6.72
C GLU A 224 0.40 -17.16 6.01
N HIS A 225 -0.65 -16.87 6.78
CA HIS A 225 -2.03 -16.92 6.27
C HIS A 225 -2.30 -15.83 5.23
N THR A 226 -1.94 -14.59 5.54
CA THR A 226 -2.14 -13.44 4.64
C THR A 226 -1.36 -13.58 3.35
N SER A 227 -0.12 -14.07 3.42
CA SER A 227 0.71 -14.29 2.22
C SER A 227 0.09 -15.31 1.28
N LYS A 228 -0.45 -16.42 1.82
CA LYS A 228 -1.15 -17.42 1.03
C LYS A 228 -2.38 -16.84 0.34
N THR A 229 -3.18 -16.05 1.06
CA THR A 229 -4.35 -15.36 0.51
C THR A 229 -3.96 -14.36 -0.58
N LEU A 230 -2.91 -13.57 -0.33
CA LEU A 230 -2.38 -12.59 -1.28
C LEU A 230 -1.95 -13.26 -2.59
N LEU A 231 -1.14 -14.32 -2.52
CA LEU A 231 -0.69 -15.07 -3.69
C LEU A 231 -1.86 -15.73 -4.43
N ALA A 232 -2.86 -16.25 -3.73
CA ALA A 232 -4.05 -16.84 -4.34
C ALA A 232 -4.89 -15.82 -5.14
N CYS A 233 -4.83 -14.54 -4.81
CA CYS A 233 -5.50 -13.48 -5.59
C CYS A 233 -4.73 -13.11 -6.87
N LEU A 234 -3.44 -13.43 -6.98
CA LEU A 234 -2.61 -13.17 -8.16
C LEU A 234 -2.76 -14.30 -9.20
N GLN A 235 -3.88 -14.28 -9.90
CA GLN A 235 -4.30 -15.39 -10.77
C GLN A 235 -3.49 -15.55 -12.07
N SER A 236 -2.89 -14.47 -12.58
CA SER A 236 -2.01 -14.51 -13.75
C SER A 236 -0.57 -14.35 -13.29
N GLN A 237 0.31 -15.25 -13.70
CA GLN A 237 1.65 -15.39 -13.17
C GLN A 237 2.65 -15.52 -14.32
N LEU A 238 3.75 -14.76 -14.23
CA LEU A 238 4.97 -14.99 -15.00
C LEU A 238 6.02 -15.56 -14.05
N VAL A 239 6.31 -16.84 -14.19
CA VAL A 239 7.31 -17.54 -13.39
C VAL A 239 8.66 -17.44 -14.09
N LEU A 240 9.62 -16.76 -13.46
CA LEU A 240 11.02 -16.68 -13.88
C LEU A 240 11.89 -17.60 -12.99
N SER A 241 13.18 -17.66 -13.28
CA SER A 241 14.13 -18.43 -12.45
C SER A 241 14.12 -17.95 -10.99
N THR A 242 14.04 -18.89 -10.04
CA THR A 242 14.28 -18.63 -8.62
C THR A 242 15.28 -19.64 -8.08
N SER A 243 16.17 -19.21 -7.18
CA SER A 243 17.14 -20.11 -6.53
C SER A 243 16.58 -20.80 -5.29
N ASP A 244 15.46 -20.31 -4.76
CA ASP A 244 14.82 -20.88 -3.57
C ASP A 244 14.00 -22.11 -3.93
N PHE A 245 14.33 -23.27 -3.34
CA PHE A 245 13.63 -24.52 -3.61
C PHE A 245 12.19 -24.51 -3.12
N GLU A 246 11.92 -23.87 -1.97
CA GLU A 246 10.56 -23.77 -1.45
C GLU A 246 9.65 -22.99 -2.41
N SER A 247 10.13 -21.84 -2.90
CA SER A 247 9.43 -21.06 -3.91
C SER A 247 9.29 -21.82 -5.23
N ALA A 248 10.34 -22.51 -5.70
CA ALA A 248 10.28 -23.29 -6.94
C ALA A 248 9.25 -24.44 -6.86
N ASP A 249 9.18 -25.16 -5.74
CA ASP A 249 8.21 -26.24 -5.52
C ASP A 249 6.78 -25.71 -5.45
N ALA A 250 6.56 -24.60 -4.74
CA ALA A 250 5.26 -23.94 -4.70
C ALA A 250 4.81 -23.46 -6.09
N LEU A 251 5.70 -22.81 -6.85
CA LEU A 251 5.42 -22.34 -8.21
C LEU A 251 5.15 -23.51 -9.17
N SER A 252 5.90 -24.61 -9.07
CA SER A 252 5.67 -25.83 -9.85
C SER A 252 4.28 -26.43 -9.56
N LYS A 253 3.88 -26.50 -8.29
CA LYS A 253 2.54 -26.93 -7.88
C LYS A 253 1.45 -25.99 -8.41
N ASP A 254 1.69 -24.67 -8.40
CA ASP A 254 0.77 -23.68 -8.94
C ASP A 254 0.59 -23.80 -10.45
N LEU A 255 1.66 -24.10 -11.21
CA LEU A 255 1.61 -24.36 -12.65
C LEU A 255 0.84 -25.65 -13.01
N GLY A 256 0.61 -26.52 -12.03
CA GLY A 256 -0.29 -27.66 -12.11
C GLY A 256 0.38 -28.98 -12.51
N GLN A 257 -0.46 -29.98 -12.74
CA GLN A 257 -0.06 -31.33 -13.09
C GLN A 257 -0.72 -31.73 -14.41
N ALA A 258 -0.06 -32.63 -15.14
CA ALA A 258 -0.57 -33.22 -16.37
C ALA A 258 -0.60 -34.75 -16.22
N GLU A 259 -1.68 -35.37 -16.70
CA GLU A 259 -1.72 -36.82 -16.89
C GLU A 259 -1.02 -37.17 -18.20
N VAL A 260 0.06 -37.93 -18.12
CA VAL A 260 0.87 -38.34 -19.27
C VAL A 260 0.67 -39.83 -19.51
N ALA A 261 0.22 -40.19 -20.71
CA ALA A 261 0.22 -41.56 -21.18
C ALA A 261 1.57 -41.87 -21.84
N ARG A 262 2.30 -42.86 -21.32
CA ARG A 262 3.55 -43.38 -21.89
C ARG A 262 3.35 -44.80 -22.39
N GLU A 263 3.82 -45.07 -23.60
CA GLU A 263 3.92 -46.44 -24.12
C GLU A 263 5.26 -47.04 -23.68
N GLU A 264 5.21 -47.96 -22.73
CA GLU A 264 6.35 -48.77 -22.33
C GLU A 264 6.50 -49.93 -23.32
N ARG A 265 7.67 -50.01 -23.96
CA ARG A 265 8.04 -51.13 -24.84
C ARG A 265 9.13 -51.95 -24.18
N SER A 266 8.83 -53.19 -23.82
CA SER A 266 9.83 -54.14 -23.36
C SER A 266 10.13 -55.12 -24.49
N THR A 267 11.43 -55.29 -24.77
CA THR A 267 11.92 -56.31 -25.72
C THR A 267 12.69 -57.34 -24.92
N SER A 268 12.21 -58.59 -24.94
CA SER A 268 12.90 -59.70 -24.31
C SER A 268 13.26 -60.74 -25.38
N GLY A 269 14.53 -61.13 -25.39
CA GLY A 269 15.07 -62.14 -26.29
C GLY A 269 16.42 -62.62 -25.80
N ARG A 270 16.68 -63.93 -25.90
CA ARG A 270 18.01 -64.52 -25.72
C ARG A 270 18.61 -64.79 -27.11
N ILE A 271 19.94 -64.71 -27.20
CA ILE A 271 20.67 -65.01 -28.45
C ILE A 271 20.30 -66.43 -28.90
N GLY A 272 19.67 -66.54 -30.08
CA GLY A 272 19.23 -67.80 -30.68
C GLY A 272 17.73 -68.11 -30.60
N ASP A 273 16.90 -67.27 -29.96
CA ASP A 273 15.46 -67.51 -29.79
C ASP A 273 14.59 -66.37 -30.34
N SER A 274 13.29 -66.61 -30.54
CA SER A 274 12.36 -65.60 -31.09
C SER A 274 12.23 -64.40 -30.15
N THR A 275 12.32 -63.18 -30.70
CA THR A 275 12.27 -61.95 -29.91
C THR A 275 10.80 -61.60 -29.60
N SER A 276 10.47 -61.41 -28.33
CA SER A 276 9.14 -60.99 -27.88
C SER A 276 9.11 -59.48 -27.65
N HIS A 277 8.08 -58.82 -28.15
CA HIS A 277 7.81 -57.40 -27.94
C HIS A 277 6.50 -57.23 -27.18
N THR A 278 6.57 -56.69 -25.97
CA THR A 278 5.38 -56.34 -25.18
C THR A 278 5.22 -54.82 -25.18
N LYS A 279 4.00 -54.36 -25.47
CA LYS A 279 3.60 -52.95 -25.39
C LYS A 279 2.63 -52.78 -24.22
N ARG A 280 2.88 -51.82 -23.35
CA ARG A 280 2.00 -51.46 -22.24
C ARG A 280 1.80 -49.94 -22.24
N GLU A 281 0.56 -49.49 -22.13
CA GLU A 281 0.25 -48.09 -21.88
C GLU A 281 0.22 -47.89 -20.35
N ALA A 282 1.05 -46.98 -19.85
CA ALA A 282 1.06 -46.54 -18.46
C ALA A 282 0.62 -45.08 -18.41
N ARG A 283 -0.25 -44.72 -17.47
CA ARG A 283 -0.67 -43.34 -17.22
C ARG A 283 -0.14 -42.89 -15.87
N THR A 284 0.55 -41.77 -15.85
CA THR A 284 1.12 -41.17 -14.65
C THR A 284 0.72 -39.70 -14.56
N VAL A 285 0.40 -39.23 -13.35
CA VAL A 285 0.20 -37.81 -13.08
C VAL A 285 1.52 -37.23 -12.64
N GLU A 286 2.04 -36.26 -13.40
CA GLU A 286 3.33 -35.64 -13.17
C GLU A 286 3.17 -34.11 -13.14
N GLN A 287 4.08 -33.40 -12.47
CA GLN A 287 4.10 -31.93 -12.52
C GLN A 287 4.32 -31.48 -13.97
N THR A 288 3.55 -30.49 -14.43
CA THR A 288 3.68 -29.97 -15.80
C THR A 288 5.07 -29.40 -16.04
N ILE A 289 5.63 -28.74 -15.01
CA ILE A 289 6.99 -28.19 -14.99
C ILE A 289 7.60 -28.57 -13.64
N LEU A 290 8.80 -29.16 -13.64
CA LEU A 290 9.51 -29.54 -12.42
C LEU A 290 10.13 -28.33 -11.72
N PRO A 291 10.29 -28.35 -10.38
CA PRO A 291 10.98 -27.28 -9.65
C PRO A 291 12.41 -27.05 -10.16
N SER A 292 13.13 -28.11 -10.53
CA SER A 292 14.47 -28.04 -11.11
C SER A 292 14.50 -27.37 -12.48
N GLU A 293 13.44 -27.51 -13.29
CA GLU A 293 13.31 -26.80 -14.57
C GLU A 293 13.12 -25.30 -14.35
N ILE A 294 12.37 -24.89 -13.31
CA ILE A 294 12.24 -23.49 -12.91
C ILE A 294 13.58 -22.93 -12.45
N GLN A 295 14.31 -23.65 -11.59
CA GLN A 295 15.61 -23.22 -11.07
C GLN A 295 16.68 -23.09 -12.16
N SER A 296 16.60 -23.89 -13.23
CA SER A 296 17.56 -23.91 -14.34
C SER A 296 17.16 -23.03 -15.53
N LEU A 297 16.08 -22.24 -15.40
CA LEU A 297 15.66 -21.31 -16.45
C LEU A 297 16.80 -20.31 -16.79
N PRO A 298 17.14 -20.13 -18.08
CA PRO A 298 18.04 -19.07 -18.50
C PRO A 298 17.45 -17.68 -18.19
N PRO A 299 18.30 -16.64 -18.06
CA PRO A 299 17.84 -15.27 -17.96
C PRO A 299 16.85 -14.91 -19.07
N LEU A 300 15.83 -14.12 -18.71
CA LEU A 300 14.77 -13.67 -19.62
C LEU A 300 13.88 -14.79 -20.18
N GLN A 301 13.93 -16.01 -19.64
CA GLN A 301 12.98 -17.07 -19.95
C GLN A 301 12.08 -17.39 -18.76
N GLY A 302 10.86 -17.81 -19.05
CA GLY A 302 9.91 -18.15 -18.00
C GLY A 302 8.70 -18.92 -18.49
N PHE A 303 7.78 -19.17 -17.57
CA PHE A 303 6.47 -19.77 -17.82
C PHE A 303 5.39 -18.75 -17.54
N LEU A 304 4.53 -18.50 -18.53
CA LEU A 304 3.40 -17.59 -18.43
C LEU A 304 2.12 -18.39 -18.26
N ARG A 305 1.36 -18.07 -17.22
CA ARG A 305 0.03 -18.60 -16.94
C ARG A 305 -0.94 -17.45 -16.81
N PHE A 306 -2.02 -17.46 -17.60
CA PHE A 306 -3.12 -16.52 -17.45
C PHE A 306 -4.23 -17.12 -16.60
N ALA A 307 -4.99 -16.24 -15.94
CA ALA A 307 -6.22 -16.62 -15.25
C ALA A 307 -7.24 -17.22 -16.24
N GLY A 308 -7.92 -18.28 -15.82
CA GLY A 308 -8.92 -18.99 -16.63
C GLY A 308 -8.36 -20.24 -17.33
N ALA A 309 -9.06 -20.69 -18.37
CA ALA A 309 -8.75 -21.95 -19.07
C ALA A 309 -7.69 -21.76 -20.17
N PHE A 310 -6.54 -21.17 -19.82
CA PHE A 310 -5.42 -21.00 -20.73
C PHE A 310 -4.28 -21.98 -20.39
N PRO A 311 -3.61 -22.57 -21.39
CA PRO A 311 -2.45 -23.41 -21.13
C PRO A 311 -1.28 -22.58 -20.63
N VAL A 312 -0.40 -23.20 -19.85
CA VAL A 312 0.89 -22.62 -19.49
C VAL A 312 1.78 -22.60 -20.74
N ALA A 313 2.43 -21.47 -21.01
CA ALA A 313 3.33 -21.31 -22.15
C ALA A 313 4.74 -20.93 -21.66
N ARG A 314 5.77 -21.57 -22.24
CA ARG A 314 7.15 -21.08 -22.10
C ARG A 314 7.33 -19.82 -22.94
N VAL A 315 7.88 -18.78 -22.34
CA VAL A 315 8.04 -17.45 -22.96
C VAL A 315 9.47 -16.94 -22.85
N GLN A 316 9.85 -16.10 -23.81
CA GLN A 316 11.08 -15.30 -23.79
C GLN A 316 10.67 -13.83 -23.58
N VAL A 317 11.25 -13.18 -22.59
CA VAL A 317 11.02 -11.78 -22.25
C VAL A 317 12.01 -10.91 -23.03
N PRO A 318 11.57 -10.09 -23.99
CA PRO A 318 12.47 -9.21 -24.73
C PRO A 318 12.90 -8.03 -23.84
N ILE A 319 14.18 -7.63 -23.95
CA ILE A 319 14.62 -6.34 -23.42
C ILE A 319 14.16 -5.27 -24.41
N LEU A 320 13.31 -4.36 -23.94
CA LEU A 320 12.87 -3.21 -24.72
C LEU A 320 13.81 -2.04 -24.47
N GLU A 321 14.48 -1.55 -25.52
CA GLU A 321 15.23 -0.31 -25.44
C GLU A 321 14.27 0.88 -25.56
N LEU A 322 14.09 1.59 -24.44
CA LEU A 322 13.21 2.76 -24.36
C LEU A 322 14.04 4.04 -24.25
N PRO A 323 13.70 5.11 -25.01
CA PRO A 323 14.42 6.37 -24.93
C PRO A 323 14.24 7.02 -23.56
N ARG A 324 15.34 7.48 -22.95
CA ARG A 324 15.33 8.19 -21.66
C ARG A 324 14.69 9.58 -21.83
N LYS A 325 13.49 9.76 -21.28
CA LYS A 325 12.75 11.04 -21.34
C LYS A 325 13.10 12.03 -20.22
N THR A 326 13.66 11.54 -19.10
CA THR A 326 13.97 12.37 -17.92
C THR A 326 15.14 11.78 -17.12
N SER A 327 15.68 12.54 -16.17
CA SER A 327 16.65 12.00 -15.21
C SER A 327 15.95 11.08 -14.20
N PRO A 328 16.48 9.88 -13.88
CA PRO A 328 15.83 8.94 -12.97
C PRO A 328 15.85 9.45 -11.52
N PHE A 329 16.80 10.32 -11.18
CA PHE A 329 16.92 10.91 -9.85
C PHE A 329 17.41 12.35 -9.98
N GLN A 330 16.86 13.22 -9.14
CA GLN A 330 17.33 14.59 -8.94
C GLN A 330 17.45 14.78 -7.42
N PRO A 331 18.66 15.00 -6.89
CA PRO A 331 18.84 15.19 -5.46
C PRO A 331 18.14 16.48 -5.02
N LYS A 332 17.41 16.41 -3.92
CA LYS A 332 17.00 17.59 -3.17
C LYS A 332 18.24 18.10 -2.41
N PRO A 333 18.46 19.42 -2.30
CA PRO A 333 19.47 19.94 -1.39
C PRO A 333 19.25 19.37 0.01
N ASP A 334 20.35 19.04 0.71
CA ASP A 334 20.32 18.40 2.02
C ASP A 334 19.47 19.23 2.99
N VAL A 335 18.29 18.71 3.30
CA VAL A 335 17.46 19.19 4.39
C VAL A 335 17.74 18.26 5.57
N PHE A 336 18.94 18.34 6.15
CA PHE A 336 19.12 17.88 7.52
C PHE A 336 18.36 18.86 8.40
N SER A 337 17.03 18.73 8.46
CA SER A 337 16.23 19.54 9.35
C SER A 337 16.47 19.03 10.76
N GLN A 338 17.04 19.88 11.61
CA GLN A 338 16.61 19.85 13.00
C GLN A 338 15.08 19.88 12.99
N VAL A 339 14.44 19.03 13.80
CA VAL A 339 12.99 19.06 13.93
C VAL A 339 12.65 20.32 14.73
N GLU A 340 12.53 21.44 14.02
CA GLU A 340 12.19 22.74 14.58
C GLU A 340 10.68 22.86 14.73
N ARG A 341 10.24 23.58 15.77
CA ARG A 341 8.83 23.95 15.92
C ARG A 341 8.44 24.89 14.77
N PRO A 342 7.46 24.54 13.92
CA PRO A 342 6.99 25.44 12.89
C PRO A 342 6.34 26.70 13.48
N ALA A 343 6.25 27.77 12.68
CA ALA A 343 5.51 28.95 13.09
C ALA A 343 4.01 28.63 13.23
N ASP A 344 3.38 29.17 14.28
CA ASP A 344 1.94 29.06 14.46
C ASP A 344 1.17 29.70 13.31
N PRO A 345 0.05 29.11 12.88
CA PRO A 345 -0.80 29.69 11.85
C PRO A 345 -1.28 31.08 12.30
N LYS A 346 -1.31 32.03 11.35
CA LYS A 346 -1.79 33.38 11.63
C LYS A 346 -3.28 33.32 12.04
N PRO A 347 -3.76 34.14 13.00
CA PRO A 347 -5.11 34.08 13.55
C PRO A 347 -6.24 34.08 12.50
N GLN A 348 -6.05 34.77 11.37
CA GLN A 348 -7.01 34.85 10.28
C GLN A 348 -7.33 33.50 9.60
N ALA A 349 -6.45 32.49 9.69
CA ALA A 349 -6.70 31.17 9.11
C ALA A 349 -7.64 30.31 9.98
N ILE A 350 -7.64 30.53 11.30
CA ILE A 350 -8.50 29.81 12.24
C ILE A 350 -9.93 30.31 12.14
N GLU A 351 -10.12 31.64 12.05
CA GLU A 351 -11.44 32.25 11.85
C GLU A 351 -12.08 31.78 10.53
N ALA A 352 -11.31 31.72 9.44
CA ALA A 352 -11.82 31.26 8.14
C ALA A 352 -12.17 29.76 8.10
N ALA A 353 -11.41 28.91 8.78
CA ALA A 353 -11.70 27.47 8.87
C ALA A 353 -12.95 27.18 9.73
N VAL A 354 -13.10 27.93 10.83
CA VAL A 354 -14.28 27.87 11.70
C VAL A 354 -15.52 28.42 11.00
N GLU A 355 -15.42 29.52 10.25
CA GLU A 355 -16.50 30.02 9.39
C GLU A 355 -16.89 29.03 8.29
N ALA A 356 -15.91 28.36 7.65
CA ALA A 356 -16.18 27.41 6.58
C ALA A 356 -16.88 26.12 7.06
N GLU A 357 -16.63 25.67 8.30
CA GLU A 357 -17.35 24.53 8.89
C GLU A 357 -18.73 24.92 9.44
N ILE A 358 -18.92 26.16 9.91
CA ILE A 358 -20.17 26.62 10.52
C ILE A 358 -21.16 27.19 9.49
N SER A 359 -20.70 27.84 8.43
CA SER A 359 -21.56 28.48 7.42
C SER A 359 -22.61 27.54 6.81
N PRO A 360 -22.30 26.29 6.41
CA PRO A 360 -23.30 25.39 5.84
C PRO A 360 -24.39 24.98 6.84
N LEU A 361 -24.06 24.91 8.14
CA LEU A 361 -24.99 24.54 9.21
C LEU A 361 -25.95 25.69 9.56
N LEU A 362 -25.48 26.94 9.46
CA LEU A 362 -26.32 28.13 9.67
C LEU A 362 -27.29 28.37 8.50
N ASP A 363 -26.85 28.10 7.27
CA ASP A 363 -27.69 28.23 6.08
C ASP A 363 -28.86 27.23 6.08
N ASP A 364 -28.63 26.00 6.57
CA ASP A 364 -29.67 24.98 6.72
C ASP A 364 -30.70 25.37 7.80
N ASP A 365 -30.27 25.93 8.93
CA ASP A 365 -31.17 26.39 10.00
C ASP A 365 -32.03 27.60 9.54
N GLU A 366 -31.45 28.54 8.78
CA GLU A 366 -32.23 29.65 8.18
C GLU A 366 -33.24 29.15 7.14
N ALA A 367 -32.87 28.14 6.34
CA ALA A 367 -33.77 27.55 5.35
C ALA A 367 -34.93 26.80 6.01
N ILE A 368 -34.67 26.08 7.11
CA ILE A 368 -35.70 25.41 7.92
C ILE A 368 -36.64 26.43 8.57
N LEU A 369 -36.11 27.51 9.15
CA LEU A 369 -36.91 28.59 9.76
C LEU A 369 -37.78 29.32 8.73
N ARG A 370 -37.26 29.57 7.51
CA ARG A 370 -38.07 30.13 6.41
C ARG A 370 -39.16 29.17 5.95
N ALA A 371 -38.87 27.87 5.89
CA ALA A 371 -39.86 26.87 5.52
C ALA A 371 -40.98 26.75 6.56
N LEU A 372 -40.64 26.77 7.86
CA LEU A 372 -41.61 26.74 8.96
C LEU A 372 -42.49 27.99 9.00
N ASN A 373 -41.90 29.19 8.88
CA ASN A 373 -42.66 30.44 8.84
C ASN A 373 -43.58 30.52 7.61
N SER A 374 -43.15 29.98 6.46
CA SER A 374 -44.00 29.91 5.25
C SER A 374 -45.14 28.89 5.32
N ALA A 375 -45.06 27.94 6.26
CA ALA A 375 -46.09 26.94 6.51
C ALA A 375 -47.16 27.46 7.49
N GLU A 376 -46.77 28.26 8.49
CA GLU A 376 -47.73 28.90 9.41
C GLU A 376 -48.62 29.94 8.71
N ASP A 377 -48.12 30.65 7.69
CA ASP A 377 -48.91 31.59 6.89
C ASP A 377 -49.93 30.92 5.94
N ARG A 378 -49.95 29.58 5.85
CA ARG A 378 -50.89 28.82 5.00
C ARG A 378 -52.02 28.12 5.75
N GLU A 379 -52.07 28.19 7.08
CA GLU A 379 -53.14 27.61 7.90
C GLU A 379 -54.05 28.64 8.61
N CYS A 380 -54.03 29.91 8.21
CA CYS A 380 -54.93 30.94 8.76
C CYS A 380 -56.03 31.40 7.79
#